data_AF-A0A7C6Z6Q5-F1
#
_entry.id   AF-A0A7C6Z6Q5-F1
#
_cell.length_a   1.000
_cell.length_b   1.000
_cell.length_c   1.000
_cell.angle_alpha   90.00
_cell.angle_beta   90.00
_cell.angle_gamma   90.00
#
_symmetry.space_group_name_H-M   'P 1'
#
loop_
_entity.id
_entity.type
_entity.pdbx_description
1 polymer ?
#
loop_
_entity_poly.entity_id
_entity_poly.type
_entity_poly.pdbx_seq_one_letter_code
_entity_poly.pdbx_strand_id
1 'polypeptide(L)' 'MLKKKFILEFDEEPSLLFVQEKGKRHPTVYQDGEMVQGIRSIDISSSIDNITIHRIEFATGATKR' A
#
# COMPACT_ATOMS: atom_id res chain seq x y z
N MET A 1 -27.50 -1.04 -11.04
CA MET A 1 -26.86 0.27 -10.79
C MET A 1 -25.37 0.15 -11.09
N LEU A 2 -24.88 0.77 -12.16
CA LEU A 2 -23.43 0.93 -12.34
C LEU A 2 -22.93 1.95 -11.32
N LYS A 3 -22.07 1.53 -10.39
CA LYS A 3 -21.38 2.47 -9.49
C LYS A 3 -20.46 3.34 -10.34
N LYS A 4 -20.61 4.67 -10.27
CA LYS A 4 -19.64 5.59 -10.85
C LYS A 4 -18.30 5.38 -10.14
N LYS A 5 -17.20 5.26 -10.89
CA LYS A 5 -15.85 5.25 -10.34
C LYS A 5 -15.63 6.57 -9.61
N PHE A 6 -15.25 6.49 -8.34
CA PHE A 6 -14.76 7.64 -7.59
C PHE A 6 -13.31 7.88 -8.01
N ILE A 7 -13.00 9.09 -8.45
CA ILE A 7 -11.65 9.49 -8.88
C ILE A 7 -11.15 10.47 -7.82
N LEU A 8 -9.99 10.16 -7.24
CA LEU A 8 -9.28 11.05 -6.34
C LEU A 8 -8.27 11.83 -7.17
N GLU A 9 -8.43 13.14 -7.21
CA GLU A 9 -7.43 14.08 -7.76
C GLU A 9 -6.63 14.63 -6.60
N PHE A 10 -5.31 14.55 -6.69
CA PHE A 10 -4.39 15.02 -5.66
C PHE A 10 -3.51 16.11 -6.25
N ASP A 11 -3.28 17.18 -5.48
CA ASP A 11 -2.36 18.26 -5.87
C ASP A 11 -0.88 17.80 -5.83
N GLU A 12 -0.61 16.69 -5.13
CA GLU A 12 0.71 16.06 -4.96
C GLU A 12 0.62 14.54 -5.17
N GLU A 13 1.75 13.86 -5.43
CA GLU A 13 1.76 12.41 -5.62
C GLU A 13 1.21 11.69 -4.37
N PRO A 14 0.34 10.67 -4.52
CA PRO A 14 -0.31 10.05 -3.38
C PRO A 14 0.71 9.29 -2.51
N SER A 15 0.65 9.53 -1.20
CA SER A 15 1.53 8.86 -0.23
C SER A 15 1.43 7.33 -0.28
N LEU A 16 2.51 6.66 0.15
CA LEU A 16 2.48 5.24 0.48
C LEU A 16 1.49 4.99 1.63
N LEU A 17 0.49 4.14 1.41
CA LEU A 17 -0.56 3.82 2.38
C LEU A 17 -0.60 2.33 2.70
N PHE A 18 -0.72 2.03 3.99
CA PHE A 18 -0.96 0.68 4.52
C PHE A 18 -2.36 0.62 5.12
N VAL A 19 -3.26 -0.17 4.52
CA VAL A 19 -4.66 -0.29 4.94
C VAL A 19 -4.93 -1.68 5.51
N GLN A 20 -5.19 -1.75 6.81
CA GLN A 20 -5.57 -2.98 7.50
C GLN A 20 -7.10 -3.04 7.68
N GLU A 21 -7.78 -3.77 6.79
CA GLU A 21 -9.22 -4.00 6.92
C GLU A 21 -9.53 -5.00 8.03
N LYS A 22 -10.64 -4.78 8.74
CA LYS A 22 -11.12 -5.71 9.76
C LYS A 22 -11.44 -7.07 9.12
N GLY A 23 -10.80 -8.13 9.63
CA GLY A 23 -11.00 -9.51 9.16
C GLY A 23 -10.07 -9.96 8.03
N LYS A 24 -9.26 -9.06 7.45
CA LYS A 24 -8.16 -9.46 6.56
C LYS A 24 -6.92 -9.82 7.38
N ARG A 25 -6.24 -10.89 6.99
CA ARG A 25 -5.00 -11.33 7.63
C ARG A 25 -3.80 -10.45 7.29
N HIS A 26 -3.81 -9.84 6.10
CA HIS A 26 -2.71 -9.04 5.58
C HIS A 26 -3.22 -7.65 5.18
N PRO A 27 -2.45 -6.58 5.45
CA PRO A 27 -2.79 -5.24 5.01
C PRO A 27 -2.69 -5.12 3.48
N THR A 28 -3.53 -4.27 2.91
CA THR A 28 -3.43 -3.83 1.52
C THR A 28 -2.48 -2.63 1.45
N VAL A 29 -1.59 -2.59 0.46
CA VAL A 29 -0.72 -1.42 0.23
C VAL A 29 -1.14 -0.68 -1.01
N TYR A 30 -1.15 0.64 -0.90
CA TYR A 30 -1.28 1.54 -2.04
C TYR A 30 0.00 2.37 -2.16
N GLN A 31 0.55 2.43 -3.36
CA GLN A 31 1.70 3.25 -3.69
C GLN A 31 1.36 4.08 -4.92
N ASP A 32 1.63 5.38 -4.87
CA ASP A 32 1.35 6.34 -5.95
C ASP A 32 -0.14 6.30 -6.39
N GLY A 33 -1.03 6.00 -5.44
CA GLY A 33 -2.47 5.87 -5.67
C GLY A 33 -2.95 4.52 -6.23
N GLU A 34 -2.03 3.61 -6.55
CA GLU A 34 -2.34 2.30 -7.11
C GLU A 34 -2.23 1.19 -6.06
N MET A 35 -3.17 0.23 -6.10
CA MET A 35 -3.12 -0.93 -5.20
C MET A 35 -2.02 -1.89 -5.64
N VAL A 36 -1.06 -2.13 -4.76
CA VAL A 36 0.09 -2.99 -5.08
C VAL A 36 -0.28 -4.46 -4.86
N GLN A 37 -0.09 -5.29 -5.88
CA GLN A 37 -0.35 -6.74 -5.83
C GLN A 37 0.91 -7.56 -5.56
N GLY A 38 0.73 -8.79 -5.06
CA GLY A 38 1.82 -9.76 -4.91
C GLY A 38 2.72 -9.52 -3.69
N ILE A 39 2.24 -8.78 -2.69
CA ILE A 39 2.97 -8.50 -1.44
C ILE A 39 3.07 -9.77 -0.61
N ARG A 40 4.29 -10.09 -0.18
CA ARG A 40 4.60 -11.26 0.64
C ARG A 40 4.82 -10.88 2.10
N SER A 41 5.53 -9.79 2.34
CA SER A 41 5.85 -9.31 3.68
C SER A 41 5.92 -7.78 3.70
N ILE A 42 5.63 -7.22 4.87
CA ILE A 42 5.80 -5.80 5.17
C ILE A 42 6.46 -5.73 6.54
N ASP A 43 7.59 -5.04 6.61
CA ASP A 43 8.27 -4.71 7.85
C ASP A 43 8.30 -3.18 7.98
N ILE A 44 7.86 -2.69 9.14
CA ILE A 44 7.83 -1.26 9.48
C ILE A 44 8.67 -1.09 10.74
N SER A 45 9.85 -0.52 10.56
CA SER A 45 10.78 -0.24 11.64
C SER A 45 10.76 1.26 11.94
N SER A 46 10.42 1.63 13.17
CA SER A 46 10.42 3.02 13.62
C SER A 46 11.10 3.12 14.99
N SER A 47 11.90 4.18 15.18
CA SER A 47 12.54 4.48 16.46
C SER A 47 12.63 6.00 16.62
N ILE A 48 12.68 6.49 17.86
CA ILE A 48 12.74 7.92 18.16
C ILE A 48 13.90 8.62 17.44
N ASP A 49 15.04 7.93 17.32
CA ASP A 49 16.28 8.51 16.78
C ASP A 49 16.47 8.27 15.27
N ASN A 50 15.55 7.55 14.60
CA ASN A 50 15.70 7.21 13.18
C ASN A 50 14.43 7.50 12.37
N ILE A 51 14.62 7.70 11.08
CA ILE A 51 13.50 7.72 10.13
C ILE A 51 12.75 6.40 10.16
N THR A 52 11.43 6.45 9.96
CA THR A 52 10.64 5.22 9.79
C THR A 52 11.01 4.57 8.47
N ILE A 53 11.42 3.31 8.52
CA ILE A 53 11.79 2.51 7.36
C ILE A 53 10.68 1.51 7.08
N HIS A 54 10.22 1.50 5.83
CA HIS A 54 9.25 0.53 5.33
C HIS A 54 9.95 -0.40 4.35
N ARG A 55 9.96 -1.71 4.64
CA ARG A 55 10.45 -2.74 3.73
C ARG A 55 9.27 -3.57 3.25
N ILE A 56 9.05 -3.56 1.93
CA ILE A 56 7.97 -4.31 1.28
C ILE A 56 8.60 -5.34 0.37
N GLU A 57 8.28 -6.62 0.58
CA GLU A 57 8.79 -7.71 -0.25
C GLU A 57 7.68 -8.26 -1.14
N PHE A 58 8.03 -8.48 -2.40
CA PHE A 58 7.10 -8.95 -3.42
C PHE A 58 7.49 -10.35 -3.89
N ALA A 59 6.49 -11.16 -4.22
CA ALA A 59 6.71 -12.37 -5.01
C ALA A 59 6.88 -11.97 -6.49
N THR A 60 8.08 -12.18 -7.05
CA THR A 60 8.36 -11.95 -8.47
C THR A 60 7.37 -12.71 -9.35
N GLY A 61 6.79 -12.02 -10.35
CA GLY A 61 5.79 -12.60 -11.26
C GLY A 61 4.34 -12.53 -10.79
N ALA A 62 4.07 -12.10 -9.55
CA ALA A 62 2.73 -11.85 -9.02
C ALA A 62 2.39 -10.35 -8.89
N THR A 63 3.37 -9.47 -9.15
CA THR A 63 3.19 -8.02 -9.08
C THR A 63 2.56 -7.52 -10.38
N LYS A 64 1.30 -7.09 -10.29
CA LYS A 64 0.64 -6.30 -11.34
C LYS A 64 0.56 -4.86 -10.85
N ARG A 65 1.07 -3.93 -11.64
CA ARG A 65 0.68 -2.51 -11.61
C ARG A 65 -0.61 -2.39 -12.40
#